data_AF-A0A0E3WXL9-F1
#
_entry.id   AF-A0A0E3WXL9-F1
#
_cell.length_a   1.000
_cell.length_b   1.000
_cell.length_c   1.000
_cell.angle_alpha   90.00
_cell.angle_beta   90.00
_cell.angle_gamma   90.00
#
_symmetry.space_group_name_H-M   'P 1'
#
loop_
_entity.id
_entity.type
_entity.pdbx_description
1 polymer ?
#
loop_
_entity_poly.entity_id
_entity_poly.type
_entity_poly.pdbx_seq_one_letter_code
_entity_poly.pdbx_strand_id
1 'polypeptide(L)'
;MLLFGHIGVTLGIFFVFSYVAPQLKTIIDKRYLAIGALLPDLIDKPLGMIVFASTISNGRMISHTLLFSFTIFLIGLYFYDKRNDIAIVSLASGSFFHLMEDQMWNTPNTLFWPLFGWSFPKDNIADGVAFLLMLFKKSFTLNFSQGFALDHTFIPELLGMIVIVIFTLNWLKNKLSKASSEDEEIKKEITKKPTIETNVLYIAGFLVFGLLSVRAIIAL
;
A
#
# COMPACT_ATOMS: atom_id res chain seq x y z
N MET A 1 1.11 7.62 -6.84
CA MET A 1 1.80 8.54 -5.90
C MET A 1 3.31 8.27 -6.01
N LEU A 2 4.17 8.74 -5.11
CA LEU A 2 5.56 8.28 -5.04
C LEU A 2 5.76 7.44 -3.76
N LEU A 3 7.01 7.19 -3.39
CA LEU A 3 7.38 6.21 -2.38
C LEU A 3 6.72 6.45 -1.02
N PHE A 4 6.78 7.67 -0.49
CA PHE A 4 6.33 7.94 0.87
C PHE A 4 4.83 8.09 0.95
N GLY A 5 4.21 8.63 -0.10
CA GLY A 5 2.77 8.73 -0.23
C GLY A 5 2.13 7.35 -0.16
N HIS A 6 2.65 6.39 -0.95
CA HIS A 6 2.11 5.03 -0.95
C HIS A 6 2.16 4.37 0.44
N ILE A 7 3.34 4.38 1.08
CA ILE A 7 3.50 3.76 2.39
C ILE A 7 2.68 4.49 3.46
N GLY A 8 2.84 5.81 3.54
CA GLY A 8 2.32 6.58 4.65
C GLY A 8 0.81 6.80 4.58
N VAL A 9 0.22 7.00 3.40
CA VAL A 9 -1.25 7.09 3.27
C VAL A 9 -1.89 5.76 3.61
N THR A 10 -1.40 4.64 3.06
CA THR A 10 -1.87 3.29 3.42
C THR A 10 -1.80 3.05 4.94
N LEU A 11 -0.67 3.35 5.58
CA LEU A 11 -0.51 3.19 7.03
C LEU A 11 -1.41 4.14 7.84
N GLY A 12 -1.62 5.36 7.37
CA GLY A 12 -2.50 6.34 7.99
C GLY A 12 -3.96 5.89 7.98
N ILE A 13 -4.44 5.40 6.84
CA ILE A 13 -5.80 4.83 6.71
C ILE A 13 -5.95 3.64 7.63
N PHE A 14 -4.97 2.72 7.65
CA PHE A 14 -4.96 1.59 8.58
C PHE A 14 -5.08 2.04 10.04
N PHE A 15 -4.31 3.06 10.43
CA PHE A 15 -4.35 3.59 11.79
C PHE A 15 -5.73 4.14 12.16
N VAL A 16 -6.30 4.99 11.31
CA VAL A 16 -7.61 5.62 11.53
C VAL A 16 -8.71 4.57 11.59
N PHE A 17 -8.76 3.65 10.62
CA PHE A 17 -9.77 2.61 10.60
C PHE A 17 -9.64 1.65 11.80
N SER A 18 -8.42 1.32 12.20
CA SER A 18 -8.16 0.47 13.38
C SER A 18 -8.55 1.12 14.71
N TYR A 19 -8.89 2.41 14.73
CA TYR A 19 -9.50 3.06 15.89
C TYR A 19 -10.98 2.70 16.01
N VAL A 20 -11.70 2.68 14.89
CA VAL A 20 -13.13 2.33 14.82
C VAL A 20 -13.35 0.82 14.87
N ALA A 21 -12.44 0.03 14.26
CA ALA A 21 -12.47 -1.42 14.23
C ALA A 21 -11.14 -2.01 14.74
N PRO A 22 -10.92 -2.08 16.06
CA PRO A 22 -9.66 -2.56 16.65
C PRO A 22 -9.25 -3.98 16.24
N GLN A 23 -10.22 -4.82 15.86
CA GLN A 23 -10.01 -6.18 15.35
C GLN A 23 -9.10 -6.19 14.13
N LEU A 24 -9.06 -5.11 13.33
CA LEU A 24 -8.18 -5.01 12.16
C LEU A 24 -6.70 -5.23 12.54
N LYS A 25 -6.28 -4.82 13.74
CA LYS A 25 -4.89 -4.99 14.24
C LYS A 25 -4.49 -6.44 14.45
N THR A 26 -5.47 -7.35 14.56
CA THR A 26 -5.24 -8.79 14.73
C THR A 26 -5.17 -9.56 13.41
N ILE A 27 -5.63 -8.94 12.31
CA ILE A 27 -5.74 -9.57 10.98
C ILE A 27 -4.87 -8.89 9.92
N ILE A 28 -4.41 -7.66 10.16
CA ILE A 28 -3.48 -6.94 9.30
C ILE A 28 -2.21 -6.57 10.09
N ASP A 29 -1.08 -7.03 9.59
CA ASP A 29 0.25 -6.62 10.06
C ASP A 29 0.73 -5.42 9.23
N LYS A 30 0.91 -4.29 9.91
CA LYS A 30 1.35 -3.02 9.30
C LYS A 30 2.66 -3.11 8.51
N ARG A 31 3.57 -4.03 8.83
CA ARG A 31 4.85 -4.19 8.11
C ARG A 31 4.62 -4.75 6.71
N TYR A 32 3.86 -5.83 6.65
CA TYR A 32 3.47 -6.46 5.39
C TYR A 32 2.49 -5.58 4.61
N LEU A 33 1.64 -4.81 5.29
CA LEU A 33 0.81 -3.80 4.66
C LEU A 33 1.66 -2.73 3.94
N ALA A 34 2.68 -2.19 4.59
CA ALA A 34 3.59 -1.20 4.00
C ALA A 34 4.39 -1.77 2.81
N ILE A 35 4.84 -3.03 2.89
CA ILE A 35 5.48 -3.71 1.76
C ILE A 35 4.46 -3.89 0.62
N GLY A 36 3.24 -4.29 0.94
CA GLY A 36 2.13 -4.43 -0.01
C GLY A 36 1.84 -3.13 -0.75
N ALA A 37 1.87 -2.00 -0.05
CA ALA A 37 1.68 -0.67 -0.61
C ALA A 37 2.72 -0.28 -1.67
N LEU A 38 3.85 -1.00 -1.75
CA LEU A 38 4.86 -0.82 -2.80
C LEU A 38 4.91 -2.00 -3.78
N LEU A 39 4.20 -3.08 -3.50
CA LEU A 39 4.37 -4.36 -4.19
C LEU A 39 4.12 -4.25 -5.70
N PRO A 40 3.06 -3.56 -6.20
CA PRO A 40 2.87 -3.41 -7.64
C PRO A 40 4.03 -2.70 -8.33
N ASP A 41 4.49 -1.59 -7.73
CA ASP A 41 5.63 -0.83 -8.22
C ASP A 41 6.95 -1.62 -8.21
N LEU A 42 7.20 -2.39 -7.14
CA LEU A 42 8.41 -3.21 -7.02
C LEU A 42 8.48 -4.32 -8.08
N ILE A 43 7.34 -4.75 -8.61
CA ILE A 43 7.28 -5.77 -9.66
C ILE A 43 7.26 -5.12 -11.04
N ASP A 44 6.28 -4.26 -11.31
CA ASP A 44 6.02 -3.77 -12.65
C ASP A 44 7.06 -2.74 -13.10
N LYS A 45 7.59 -1.89 -12.21
CA LYS A 45 8.58 -0.87 -12.62
C LYS A 45 9.88 -1.50 -13.13
N PRO A 46 10.54 -2.44 -12.42
CA PRO A 46 11.72 -3.11 -12.96
C PRO A 46 11.41 -3.93 -14.22
N LEU A 47 10.31 -4.67 -14.23
CA LEU A 47 9.96 -5.51 -15.37
C LEU A 47 9.66 -4.68 -16.61
N GLY A 48 8.75 -3.71 -16.52
CA GLY A 48 8.27 -2.97 -17.67
C GLY A 48 9.18 -1.83 -18.14
N MET A 49 9.99 -1.25 -17.24
CA MET A 49 10.88 -0.13 -17.59
C MET A 49 12.37 -0.50 -17.65
N ILE A 50 12.79 -1.67 -17.18
CA ILE A 50 14.18 -2.13 -17.35
C ILE A 50 14.22 -3.36 -18.26
N VAL A 51 13.55 -4.44 -17.88
CA VAL A 51 13.64 -5.73 -18.59
C VAL A 51 12.96 -5.66 -19.95
N PHE A 52 11.75 -5.08 -19.99
CA PHE A 52 10.90 -4.97 -21.18
C PHE A 52 10.76 -3.52 -21.66
N ALA A 53 11.78 -2.69 -21.41
CA ALA A 53 11.79 -1.28 -21.79
C ALA A 53 11.57 -1.08 -23.31
N SER A 54 12.22 -1.89 -24.16
CA SER A 54 12.11 -1.76 -25.62
C SER A 54 10.73 -2.15 -26.18
N THR A 55 10.02 -3.06 -25.51
CA THR A 55 8.75 -3.63 -25.99
C THR A 55 7.55 -2.98 -25.32
N ILE A 56 7.51 -2.95 -23.99
CA ILE A 56 6.36 -2.52 -23.20
C ILE A 56 6.51 -1.06 -22.76
N SER A 57 7.67 -0.69 -22.18
CA SER A 57 7.94 0.67 -21.67
C SER A 57 6.79 1.23 -20.82
N ASN A 58 6.33 0.46 -19.82
CA ASN A 58 5.26 0.87 -18.91
C ASN A 58 5.52 0.31 -17.50
N GLY A 59 5.45 1.15 -16.47
CA GLY A 59 5.62 0.76 -15.07
C GLY A 59 4.38 0.18 -14.38
N ARG A 60 3.26 0.08 -15.08
CA ARG A 60 1.93 -0.34 -14.59
C ARG A 60 1.39 -1.46 -15.46
N MET A 61 1.74 -2.69 -15.10
CA MET A 61 1.46 -3.91 -15.85
C MET A 61 0.61 -4.86 -15.02
N ILE A 62 1.04 -6.12 -14.86
CA ILE A 62 0.27 -7.22 -14.27
C ILE A 62 0.01 -6.96 -12.78
N SER A 63 0.99 -6.42 -12.04
CA SER A 63 0.80 -6.21 -10.61
C SER A 63 -0.07 -5.00 -10.27
N HIS A 64 -0.33 -4.12 -11.24
CA HIS A 64 -1.33 -3.04 -11.15
C HIS A 64 -2.76 -3.45 -11.58
N THR A 65 -3.01 -4.75 -11.75
CA THR A 65 -4.34 -5.28 -12.11
C THR A 65 -5.14 -5.66 -10.87
N LEU A 66 -6.47 -5.56 -10.92
CA LEU A 66 -7.34 -6.14 -9.89
C LEU A 66 -7.16 -7.64 -9.77
N LEU A 67 -6.87 -8.32 -10.90
CA LEU A 67 -6.62 -9.75 -10.92
C LEU A 67 -5.45 -10.11 -10.02
N PHE A 68 -4.34 -9.36 -10.08
CA PHE A 68 -3.19 -9.59 -9.22
C PHE A 68 -3.54 -9.42 -7.74
N SER A 69 -4.11 -8.26 -7.35
CA SER A 69 -4.49 -7.99 -5.95
C SER A 69 -5.51 -9.00 -5.41
N PHE A 70 -6.48 -9.41 -6.24
CA PHE A 70 -7.47 -10.41 -5.87
C PHE A 70 -6.85 -11.80 -5.72
N THR A 71 -5.92 -12.18 -6.60
CA THR A 71 -5.23 -13.47 -6.53
C THR A 71 -4.42 -13.59 -5.25
N ILE A 72 -3.62 -12.58 -4.91
CA ILE A 72 -2.85 -12.59 -3.64
C ILE A 72 -3.78 -12.54 -2.42
N PHE A 73 -4.95 -11.89 -2.52
CA PHE A 73 -5.95 -11.92 -1.46
C PHE A 73 -6.52 -13.33 -1.24
N LEU A 74 -6.90 -14.05 -2.30
CA LEU A 74 -7.38 -15.43 -2.19
C LEU A 74 -6.32 -16.38 -1.64
N ILE A 75 -5.06 -16.24 -2.10
CA ILE A 75 -3.92 -16.97 -1.53
C ILE A 75 -3.79 -16.64 -0.04
N GLY A 76 -3.90 -15.37 0.33
CA GLY A 76 -3.85 -14.92 1.71
C GLY A 76 -4.95 -15.53 2.57
N LEU A 77 -6.20 -15.55 2.10
CA LEU A 77 -7.31 -16.18 2.82
C LEU A 77 -7.07 -17.67 3.03
N TYR A 78 -6.56 -18.37 2.01
CA TYR A 78 -6.22 -19.79 2.11
C TYR A 78 -5.16 -20.06 3.19
N PHE A 79 -4.07 -19.28 3.21
CA PHE A 79 -3.02 -19.43 4.23
C PHE A 79 -3.44 -18.95 5.61
N TYR A 80 -4.32 -17.96 5.68
CA TYR A 80 -4.91 -17.52 6.94
C TYR A 80 -5.76 -18.62 7.57
N ASP A 81 -6.63 -19.30 6.81
CA ASP A 81 -7.42 -20.44 7.28
C ASP A 81 -6.53 -21.59 7.78
N LYS A 82 -5.47 -21.92 7.03
CA LYS A 82 -4.64 -23.10 7.33
C LYS A 82 -3.59 -22.86 8.40
N ARG A 83 -3.03 -21.65 8.50
CA ARG A 83 -1.82 -21.37 9.28
C ARG A 83 -1.94 -20.14 10.17
N ASN A 84 -3.10 -19.47 10.16
CA ASN A 84 -3.28 -18.17 10.83
C ASN A 84 -2.28 -17.11 10.34
N ASP A 85 -1.79 -17.25 9.10
CA ASP A 85 -0.84 -16.32 8.51
C ASP A 85 -1.56 -15.07 7.99
N ILE A 86 -1.26 -13.94 8.61
CA ILE A 86 -1.82 -12.63 8.25
C ILE A 86 -0.94 -11.86 7.26
N ALA A 87 0.28 -12.33 6.98
CA ALA A 87 1.25 -11.60 6.18
C ALA A 87 0.76 -11.41 4.73
N ILE A 88 0.27 -12.48 4.11
CA ILE A 88 -0.18 -12.44 2.71
C ILE A 88 -1.46 -11.60 2.56
N VAL A 89 -2.41 -11.70 3.49
CA VAL A 89 -3.62 -10.85 3.50
C VAL A 89 -3.25 -9.37 3.69
N SER A 90 -2.22 -9.09 4.48
CA SER A 90 -1.69 -7.73 4.66
C SER A 90 -1.02 -7.21 3.38
N LEU A 91 -0.21 -8.03 2.71
CA LEU A 91 0.38 -7.70 1.40
C LEU A 91 -0.70 -7.42 0.36
N ALA A 92 -1.75 -8.26 0.32
CA ALA A 92 -2.89 -8.11 -0.57
C ALA A 92 -3.63 -6.79 -0.34
N SER A 93 -3.90 -6.47 0.93
CA SER A 93 -4.54 -5.22 1.31
C SER A 93 -3.70 -4.02 0.87
N GLY A 94 -2.39 -4.04 1.13
CA GLY A 94 -1.48 -2.96 0.72
C GLY A 94 -1.40 -2.80 -0.79
N SER A 95 -1.33 -3.91 -1.53
CA SER A 95 -1.35 -3.89 -2.99
C SER A 95 -2.65 -3.29 -3.53
N PHE A 96 -3.79 -3.60 -2.91
CA PHE A 96 -5.07 -2.99 -3.29
C PHE A 96 -5.09 -1.48 -3.01
N PHE A 97 -4.54 -1.04 -1.88
CA PHE A 97 -4.37 0.40 -1.61
C PHE A 97 -3.50 1.08 -2.66
N HIS A 98 -2.41 0.44 -3.08
CA HIS A 98 -1.56 0.97 -4.14
C HIS A 98 -2.34 1.25 -5.42
N LEU A 99 -3.22 0.31 -5.85
CA LEU A 99 -4.09 0.51 -7.02
C LEU A 99 -5.01 1.73 -6.85
N MET A 100 -5.51 1.98 -5.63
CA MET A 100 -6.36 3.14 -5.36
C MET A 100 -5.57 4.44 -5.39
N GLU A 101 -4.41 4.44 -4.75
CA GLU A 101 -3.50 5.58 -4.64
C GLU A 101 -2.97 6.00 -6.02
N ASP A 102 -2.80 5.04 -6.93
CA ASP A 102 -2.48 5.28 -8.33
C ASP A 102 -3.69 5.60 -9.22
N GLN A 103 -4.89 5.61 -8.63
CA GLN A 103 -6.15 5.89 -9.32
C GLN A 103 -6.35 5.01 -10.54
N MET A 104 -6.05 3.71 -10.41
CA MET A 104 -6.07 2.79 -11.54
C MET A 104 -7.45 2.67 -12.22
N TRP A 105 -8.52 3.19 -11.61
CA TRP A 105 -9.81 3.39 -12.28
C TRP A 105 -9.76 4.32 -13.50
N ASN A 106 -8.74 5.20 -13.60
CA ASN A 106 -8.49 6.05 -14.77
C ASN A 106 -7.78 5.29 -15.91
N THR A 107 -7.28 4.08 -15.66
CA THR A 107 -6.61 3.20 -16.64
C THR A 107 -7.30 1.83 -16.69
N PRO A 108 -8.59 1.77 -17.06
CA PRO A 108 -9.42 0.57 -16.95
C PRO A 108 -8.88 -0.63 -17.72
N ASN A 109 -8.18 -0.40 -18.84
CA ASN A 109 -7.55 -1.48 -19.62
C ASN A 109 -6.51 -2.25 -18.79
N THR A 110 -5.68 -1.55 -18.00
CA THR A 110 -4.75 -2.19 -17.07
C THR A 110 -5.50 -2.72 -15.85
N LEU A 111 -6.37 -1.93 -15.22
CA LEU A 111 -7.07 -2.33 -13.99
C LEU A 111 -7.84 -3.66 -14.14
N PHE A 112 -8.53 -3.85 -15.27
CA PHE A 112 -9.34 -5.03 -15.56
C PHE A 112 -8.66 -6.03 -16.50
N TRP A 113 -7.35 -5.88 -16.78
CA TRP A 113 -6.62 -6.85 -17.58
C TRP A 113 -6.78 -8.28 -17.01
N PRO A 114 -7.01 -9.31 -17.85
CA PRO A 114 -7.03 -9.31 -19.32
C PRO A 114 -8.42 -9.06 -19.96
N LEU A 115 -9.46 -8.70 -19.19
CA LEU A 115 -10.84 -8.60 -19.68
C LEU A 115 -11.01 -7.53 -20.78
N PHE A 116 -10.24 -6.45 -20.74
CA PHE A 116 -10.30 -5.33 -21.70
C PHE A 116 -9.15 -5.34 -22.72
N GLY A 117 -8.51 -6.48 -22.90
CA GLY A 117 -7.44 -6.68 -23.87
C GLY A 117 -6.19 -7.32 -23.25
N TRP A 118 -5.28 -7.72 -24.12
CA TRP A 118 -4.07 -8.45 -23.74
C TRP A 118 -2.83 -7.58 -23.61
N SER A 119 -2.87 -6.36 -24.16
CA SER A 119 -1.75 -5.42 -24.15
C SER A 119 -1.88 -4.38 -23.05
N PHE A 120 -0.76 -3.99 -22.45
CA PHE A 120 -0.67 -2.80 -21.62
C PHE A 120 -0.42 -1.56 -22.50
N PRO A 121 -0.98 -0.39 -22.15
CA PRO A 121 -0.64 0.87 -22.83
C PRO A 121 0.86 1.09 -22.81
N LYS A 122 1.43 1.75 -23.82
CA LYS A 122 2.83 2.18 -23.78
C LYS A 122 2.89 3.59 -23.24
N ASP A 123 3.74 3.84 -22.25
CA ASP A 123 3.96 5.20 -21.78
C ASP A 123 5.05 5.85 -22.63
N ASN A 124 4.83 7.11 -23.04
CA ASN A 124 5.83 7.88 -23.82
C ASN A 124 6.88 8.55 -22.91
N ILE A 125 7.13 7.98 -21.73
CA ILE A 125 8.05 8.52 -20.73
C ILE A 125 9.43 7.89 -20.86
N ALA A 126 10.43 8.56 -20.29
CA ALA A 126 11.77 7.98 -20.18
C ALA A 126 11.70 6.65 -19.39
N ASP A 127 12.42 5.64 -19.85
CA ASP A 127 12.53 4.33 -19.22
C ASP A 127 13.97 4.08 -18.74
N GLY A 128 14.20 2.90 -18.19
CA GLY A 128 15.50 2.47 -17.68
C GLY A 128 15.79 2.93 -16.24
N VAL A 129 16.99 2.56 -15.78
CA VAL A 129 17.43 2.77 -14.39
C VAL A 129 17.47 4.26 -14.02
N ALA A 130 17.85 5.13 -14.95
CA ALA A 130 17.91 6.57 -14.73
C ALA A 130 16.53 7.15 -14.37
N PHE A 131 15.47 6.68 -15.04
CA PHE A 131 14.11 7.10 -14.72
C PHE A 131 13.66 6.63 -13.34
N LEU A 132 13.96 5.38 -12.95
CA LEU A 132 13.67 4.90 -11.60
C LEU A 132 14.40 5.71 -10.53
N LEU A 133 15.68 6.04 -10.77
CA LEU A 133 16.45 6.89 -9.87
C LEU A 133 15.88 8.30 -9.79
N MET A 134 15.35 8.83 -10.90
CA MET A 134 14.64 10.11 -10.91
C MET A 134 13.36 10.05 -10.06
N LEU A 135 12.53 9.01 -10.20
CA LEU A 135 11.33 8.82 -9.37
C LEU A 135 11.68 8.70 -7.88
N PHE A 136 12.72 7.92 -7.57
CA PHE A 136 13.22 7.79 -6.22
C PHE A 136 13.67 9.16 -5.68
N LYS A 137 14.51 9.89 -6.43
CA LYS A 137 14.96 11.24 -6.05
C LYS A 137 13.78 12.19 -5.84
N LYS A 138 12.77 12.15 -6.72
CA LYS A 138 11.56 12.98 -6.60
C LYS A 138 10.81 12.74 -5.29
N SER A 139 10.85 11.50 -4.78
CA SER A 139 10.23 11.16 -3.49
C SER A 139 10.87 11.93 -2.32
N PHE A 140 12.12 12.39 -2.45
CA PHE A 140 12.81 13.17 -1.40
C PHE A 140 12.81 14.68 -1.64
N THR A 141 12.41 15.14 -2.83
CA THR A 141 12.38 16.56 -3.17
C THR A 141 10.99 17.13 -2.94
N LEU A 142 10.74 17.65 -1.74
CA LEU A 142 9.54 18.43 -1.47
C LEU A 142 9.68 19.82 -2.12
N ASN A 143 9.11 19.99 -3.31
CA ASN A 143 9.13 21.27 -4.02
C ASN A 143 8.07 22.24 -3.45
N PHE A 144 8.37 22.84 -2.30
CA PHE A 144 7.50 23.84 -1.67
C PHE A 144 7.26 25.08 -2.56
N SER A 145 8.13 25.34 -3.55
CA SER A 145 8.07 26.52 -4.43
C SER A 145 6.99 26.45 -5.51
N GLN A 146 6.47 25.27 -5.85
CA GLN A 146 5.43 25.10 -6.89
C GLN A 146 4.01 25.24 -6.33
N GLY A 147 3.86 25.38 -5.00
CA GLY A 147 2.57 25.56 -4.34
C GLY A 147 1.73 24.28 -4.26
N PHE A 148 0.79 24.26 -3.32
CA PHE A 148 -0.11 23.12 -3.04
C PHE A 148 -0.96 22.68 -4.25
N ALA A 149 -1.17 23.58 -5.22
CA ALA A 149 -2.17 23.42 -6.28
C ALA A 149 -1.65 22.87 -7.63
N LEU A 150 -0.32 22.71 -7.82
CA LEU A 150 0.25 22.34 -9.13
C LEU A 150 0.88 20.96 -9.19
N ASP A 151 1.20 20.34 -8.04
CA ASP A 151 1.77 18.99 -8.00
C ASP A 151 0.87 18.04 -7.22
N HIS A 152 0.06 17.27 -7.94
CA HIS A 152 -0.83 16.24 -7.38
C HIS A 152 -0.09 15.15 -6.59
N THR A 153 1.25 15.10 -6.65
CA THR A 153 2.06 14.18 -5.83
C THR A 153 2.51 14.79 -4.50
N PHE A 154 2.50 16.12 -4.36
CA PHE A 154 3.04 16.79 -3.18
C PHE A 154 2.28 16.48 -1.89
N ILE A 155 0.94 16.64 -1.90
CA ILE A 155 0.10 16.44 -0.72
C ILE A 155 0.18 14.98 -0.22
N PRO A 156 -0.05 13.97 -1.08
CA PRO A 156 0.24 12.57 -0.76
C PRO A 156 1.61 12.31 -0.14
N GLU A 157 2.70 12.80 -0.75
CA GLU A 157 4.06 12.54 -0.26
C GLU A 157 4.30 13.18 1.11
N LEU A 158 3.88 14.44 1.29
CA LEU A 158 4.05 15.15 2.56
C LEU A 158 3.28 14.47 3.68
N LEU A 159 2.00 14.13 3.45
CA LEU A 159 1.19 13.38 4.41
C LEU A 159 1.83 12.03 4.72
N GLY A 160 2.30 11.33 3.68
CA GLY A 160 2.95 10.04 3.82
C GLY A 160 4.21 10.10 4.69
N MET A 161 5.08 11.08 4.45
CA MET A 161 6.26 11.33 5.27
C MET A 161 5.91 11.62 6.74
N ILE A 162 4.92 12.48 6.99
CA ILE A 162 4.48 12.81 8.36
C ILE A 162 4.03 11.55 9.09
N VAL A 163 3.21 10.72 8.45
CA VAL A 163 2.73 9.46 9.05
C VAL A 163 3.91 8.53 9.35
N ILE A 164 4.84 8.34 8.41
CA ILE A 164 6.02 7.48 8.60
C ILE A 164 6.87 7.98 9.77
N VAL A 165 7.08 9.29 9.91
CA VAL A 165 7.80 9.89 11.04
C VAL A 165 7.09 9.57 12.36
N ILE A 166 5.77 9.78 12.44
CA ILE A 166 4.98 9.48 13.64
C ILE A 166 5.11 8.00 14.04
N PHE A 167 4.97 7.08 13.08
CA PHE A 167 5.11 5.65 13.33
C PHE A 167 6.54 5.28 13.79
N THR A 168 7.55 5.89 13.19
CA THR A 168 8.97 5.66 13.53
C THR A 168 9.29 6.17 14.93
N LEU A 169 8.86 7.38 15.28
CA LEU A 169 9.04 7.95 16.61
C LEU A 169 8.32 7.13 17.69
N ASN A 170 7.08 6.69 17.42
CA ASN A 170 6.35 5.81 18.32
C ASN A 170 7.05 4.47 18.51
N TRP A 171 7.62 3.89 17.44
CA TRP A 171 8.40 2.66 17.53
C TRP A 171 9.68 2.85 18.36
N LEU A 172 10.45 3.92 18.12
CA LEU A 172 11.65 4.26 18.88
C LEU A 172 11.33 4.47 20.36
N LYS A 173 10.30 5.26 20.69
CA LYS A 173 9.86 5.49 22.07
C LYS A 173 9.52 4.18 22.77
N ASN A 174 8.75 3.31 22.12
CA ASN A 174 8.36 2.01 22.70
C ASN A 174 9.55 1.05 22.85
N LYS A 175 10.54 1.11 21.94
CA LYS A 175 11.75 0.31 22.03
C LYS A 175 12.63 0.77 23.19
N LEU A 176 12.79 2.10 23.35
CA LEU A 176 13.53 2.70 24.46
C LEU A 176 12.83 2.44 25.80
N SER A 177 11.51 2.57 25.87
CA SER A 177 10.76 2.29 27.11
C SER A 177 10.85 0.83 27.52
N LYS A 178 10.80 -0.10 26.57
CA LYS A 178 10.99 -1.55 26.83
C LYS A 178 12.41 -1.90 27.25
N ALA A 179 13.42 -1.22 26.70
CA ALA A 179 14.81 -1.37 27.15
C ALA A 179 15.04 -0.81 28.57
N SER A 180 14.16 0.07 29.06
CA SER A 180 14.16 0.56 30.45
C SER A 180 13.23 -0.21 31.40
N SER A 181 12.45 -1.17 30.89
CA SER A 181 11.45 -1.92 31.65
C SER A 181 11.55 -3.42 31.37
N GLU A 182 12.76 -3.98 31.47
CA GLU A 182 12.92 -5.43 31.67
C GLU A 182 12.51 -5.78 33.11
N ASP A 183 11.22 -5.65 33.40
CA ASP A 183 10.51 -6.32 34.50
C ASP A 183 9.03 -5.94 34.37
N GLU A 184 8.27 -6.82 33.73
CA GLU A 184 6.98 -7.33 34.20
C GLU A 184 6.22 -8.02 33.05
N GLU A 185 5.94 -9.30 33.30
CA GLU A 185 5.25 -10.20 32.39
C GLU A 185 3.76 -9.88 32.22
N ILE A 186 3.34 -10.02 30.97
CA ILE A 186 2.18 -10.78 30.48
C ILE A 186 0.85 -10.56 31.22
N LYS A 187 -0.05 -9.85 30.52
CA LYS A 187 -1.46 -10.25 30.46
C LYS A 187 -1.85 -10.52 29.03
N LYS A 188 -1.97 -11.80 28.68
CA LYS A 188 -2.69 -12.25 27.49
C LYS A 188 -4.16 -12.40 27.84
N GLU A 189 -4.93 -11.38 27.50
CA GLU A 189 -6.38 -11.54 27.39
C GLU A 189 -6.66 -12.48 26.21
N ILE A 190 -7.34 -13.60 26.48
CA ILE A 190 -7.78 -14.53 25.44
C ILE A 190 -9.00 -13.92 24.77
N THR A 191 -8.76 -13.01 23.81
CA THR A 191 -9.81 -12.57 22.89
C THR A 191 -10.14 -13.71 21.95
N LYS A 192 -11.38 -14.19 21.99
CA LYS A 192 -11.91 -15.22 21.08
C LYS A 192 -11.59 -14.83 19.63
N LYS A 193 -10.88 -15.71 18.92
CA LYS A 193 -10.42 -15.42 17.56
C LYS A 193 -11.64 -15.26 16.62
N PRO A 194 -11.75 -14.15 15.87
CA PRO A 194 -12.87 -13.92 14.95
C PRO A 194 -12.88 -14.94 13.80
N THR A 195 -14.09 -15.32 13.36
CA THR A 195 -14.29 -16.25 12.23
C THR A 195 -13.76 -15.67 10.92
N ILE A 196 -13.51 -16.52 9.92
CA ILE A 196 -13.04 -16.08 8.59
C ILE A 196 -14.01 -15.08 7.98
N GLU A 197 -15.31 -15.34 8.04
CA GLU A 197 -16.35 -14.43 7.55
C GLU A 197 -16.27 -13.04 8.21
N THR A 198 -16.08 -13.02 9.53
CA THR A 198 -15.91 -11.78 10.30
C THR A 198 -14.65 -11.02 9.84
N ASN A 199 -13.55 -11.73 9.59
CA ASN A 199 -12.30 -11.13 9.14
C ASN A 199 -12.43 -10.56 7.72
N VAL A 200 -13.10 -11.28 6.82
CA VAL A 200 -13.41 -10.81 5.47
C VAL A 200 -14.25 -9.54 5.53
N LEU A 201 -15.23 -9.46 6.44
CA LEU A 201 -16.04 -8.25 6.63
C LEU A 201 -15.19 -7.05 7.10
N TYR A 202 -14.31 -7.24 8.09
CA TYR A 202 -13.41 -6.17 8.55
C TYR A 202 -12.45 -5.72 7.46
N ILE A 203 -11.90 -6.64 6.66
CA ILE A 203 -11.04 -6.31 5.53
C ILE A 203 -11.83 -5.55 4.48
N ALA A 204 -13.01 -6.03 4.07
CA ALA A 204 -13.85 -5.34 3.10
C ALA A 204 -14.20 -3.92 3.55
N GLY A 205 -14.60 -3.73 4.82
CA GLY A 205 -14.85 -2.42 5.39
C GLY A 205 -13.60 -1.52 5.37
N PHE A 206 -12.44 -2.07 5.70
CA PHE A 206 -11.15 -1.36 5.65
C PHE A 206 -10.81 -0.90 4.23
N LEU A 207 -10.96 -1.77 3.23
CA LEU A 207 -10.68 -1.45 1.83
C LEU A 207 -11.66 -0.41 1.27
N VAL A 208 -12.95 -0.50 1.61
CA VAL A 208 -13.97 0.49 1.19
C VAL A 208 -13.71 1.85 1.83
N PHE A 209 -13.47 1.90 3.14
CA PHE A 209 -13.08 3.13 3.83
C PHE A 209 -11.81 3.73 3.22
N GLY A 210 -10.87 2.86 2.87
CA GLY A 210 -9.66 3.19 2.15
C GLY A 210 -9.89 3.91 0.84
N LEU A 211 -10.73 3.32 -0.03
CA LEU A 211 -11.09 3.91 -1.32
C LEU A 211 -11.64 5.33 -1.18
N LEU A 212 -12.55 5.53 -0.23
CA LEU A 212 -13.17 6.82 0.04
C LEU A 212 -12.14 7.83 0.56
N SER A 213 -11.25 7.39 1.44
CA SER A 213 -10.17 8.22 2.02
C SER A 213 -9.18 8.66 0.95
N VAL A 214 -8.73 7.73 0.10
CA VAL A 214 -7.81 8.03 -1.01
C VAL A 214 -8.46 9.02 -1.97
N ARG A 215 -9.72 8.83 -2.34
CA ARG A 215 -10.47 9.79 -3.18
C ARG A 215 -10.54 11.18 -2.57
N ALA A 216 -10.78 11.27 -1.26
CA ALA A 216 -10.81 12.54 -0.56
C ALA A 216 -9.43 13.23 -0.55
N ILE A 217 -8.36 12.49 -0.28
CA ILE A 217 -6.98 13.01 -0.26
C ILE A 217 -6.56 13.54 -1.64
N ILE A 218 -6.91 12.83 -2.70
CA ILE A 218 -6.57 13.19 -4.07
C ILE A 218 -7.36 14.41 -4.56
N ALA A 219 -8.53 14.68 -3.98
CA ALA A 219 -9.36 15.83 -4.31
C ALA A 219 -8.92 17.14 -3.61
N LEU A 220 -7.95 17.07 -2.69
CA LEU A 220 -7.33 18.22 -2.02
C LEU A 220 -6.24 18.85 -2.91
#